data_AF-A0A948B6D7-F1
#
_entry.id   AF-A0A948B6D7-F1
#
_cell.length_a   1.000
_cell.length_b   1.000
_cell.length_c   1.000
_cell.angle_alpha   90.00
_cell.angle_beta   90.00
_cell.angle_gamma   90.00
#
_symmetry.space_group_name_H-M   'P 1'
#
loop_
_entity.id
_entity.type
_entity.pdbx_description
1 polymer ?
#
loop_
_entity_poly.entity_id
_entity_poly.type
_entity_poly.pdbx_seq_one_letter_code
_entity_poly.pdbx_strand_id
1 'polypeptide(L)'
;MVNDNVTTNEIMEFLRDNMVTKEELHDELDKLVSKEEFQKELNKLKLDLLDAMDDKLLNLKGDLISIIRKEDHKLIELITVLRKNKGLSDEDVKHLLGLEPFPQTP
;
A
#
# COMPACT_ATOMS: atom_id res chain seq x y z
N MET A 1 54.58 -9.05 -25.44
CA MET A 1 53.66 -8.25 -26.27
C MET A 1 52.82 -9.24 -27.04
N VAL A 2 51.57 -9.42 -26.62
CA VAL A 2 50.65 -10.39 -27.22
C VAL A 2 50.19 -9.79 -28.56
N ASN A 3 50.37 -10.54 -29.65
CA ASN A 3 49.99 -10.10 -30.99
C ASN A 3 48.47 -10.10 -31.12
N ASP A 4 47.85 -8.92 -30.99
CA ASP A 4 46.44 -8.65 -31.28
C ASP A 4 46.17 -8.60 -32.79
N ASN A 5 46.57 -9.63 -33.53
CA ASN A 5 46.15 -9.77 -34.93
C ASN A 5 44.92 -10.67 -34.96
N VAL A 6 43.76 -10.11 -34.59
CA VAL A 6 42.48 -10.75 -34.89
C VAL A 6 42.42 -10.92 -36.41
N THR A 7 42.47 -12.16 -36.86
CA THR A 7 42.47 -12.48 -38.28
C THR A 7 41.08 -12.23 -38.86
N THR A 8 41.00 -11.85 -40.13
CA THR A 8 39.71 -11.64 -40.81
C THR A 8 38.80 -12.86 -40.70
N ASN A 9 39.38 -14.06 -40.59
CA ASN A 9 38.64 -15.31 -40.38
C ASN A 9 38.01 -15.38 -38.99
N GLU A 10 38.73 -15.01 -37.93
CA GLU A 10 38.19 -14.95 -36.56
C GLU A 10 37.07 -13.92 -36.44
N ILE A 11 37.19 -12.77 -37.12
CA ILE A 11 36.11 -11.76 -37.17
C ILE A 11 34.88 -12.32 -37.90
N MET A 12 35.08 -13.03 -39.02
CA MET A 12 33.99 -13.59 -39.82
C MET A 12 33.30 -14.76 -39.13
N GLU A 13 34.03 -15.58 -38.38
CA GLU A 13 33.49 -16.66 -37.54
C GLU A 13 32.69 -16.08 -36.37
N PHE A 14 33.25 -15.08 -35.66
CA PHE A 14 32.54 -14.38 -34.60
C PHE A 14 31.24 -13.73 -35.09
N LEU A 15 31.28 -13.03 -36.23
CA LEU A 15 30.08 -12.42 -36.81
C LEU A 15 29.04 -13.47 -37.23
N ARG A 16 29.47 -14.63 -37.74
CA ARG A 16 28.54 -15.71 -38.09
C ARG A 16 27.88 -16.32 -36.86
N ASP A 17 28.66 -16.55 -35.81
CA ASP A 17 28.19 -17.16 -34.57
C ASP A 17 27.28 -16.24 -33.75
N ASN A 18 27.38 -14.92 -33.96
CA ASN A 18 26.57 -13.91 -33.29
C ASN A 18 25.57 -13.20 -34.22
N MET A 19 25.48 -13.62 -35.49
CA MET A 19 24.50 -13.08 -36.42
C MET A 19 23.14 -13.70 -36.14
N VAL A 20 22.25 -12.88 -35.58
CA VAL A 20 20.82 -13.18 -35.50
C VAL A 20 20.17 -12.79 -36.82
N THR A 21 19.31 -13.64 -37.36
CA THR A 21 18.54 -13.32 -38.56
C THR A 21 17.49 -12.25 -38.24
N LYS A 22 17.09 -11.46 -39.25
CA LYS A 22 16.02 -10.46 -39.04
C LYS A 22 14.71 -11.09 -38.56
N GLU A 23 14.48 -12.35 -38.92
CA GLU A 23 13.29 -13.13 -38.55
C GLU A 23 13.33 -13.53 -37.07
N GLU A 24 14.44 -14.08 -36.59
CA GLU A 24 14.65 -14.40 -35.17
C GLU A 24 14.57 -13.15 -34.28
N LEU A 25 15.11 -12.02 -34.75
CA LEU A 25 15.02 -10.75 -34.03
C LEU A 25 13.57 -10.23 -33.96
N HIS A 26 12.76 -10.50 -34.98
CA HIS A 26 11.35 -10.10 -34.99
C HIS A 26 10.52 -11.00 -34.09
N ASP A 27 10.77 -12.31 -34.12
CA ASP A 27 10.14 -13.29 -33.24
C ASP A 27 10.46 -13.04 -31.76
N GLU A 28 11.67 -12.57 -31.44
CA GLU A 28 12.02 -12.14 -30.08
C GLU A 28 11.33 -10.83 -29.68
N LEU A 29 11.21 -9.89 -30.61
CA LEU A 29 10.52 -8.62 -30.36
C LEU A 29 9.02 -8.82 -30.14
N ASP A 30 8.40 -9.77 -30.84
CA ASP A 30 6.99 -10.14 -30.68
C ASP A 30 6.73 -10.91 -29.36
N LYS A 31 7.76 -11.56 -28.79
CA LYS A 31 7.70 -12.17 -27.45
C LYS A 31 7.82 -11.15 -26.33
N LEU A 32 8.32 -9.94 -26.61
CA LEU A 32 8.36 -8.86 -25.63
C LEU A 32 6.97 -8.24 -25.50
N VAL A 33 6.49 -8.13 -24.26
CA VAL A 33 5.23 -7.46 -23.95
C VAL A 33 5.28 -6.04 -24.50
N SER A 34 4.27 -5.67 -25.29
CA SER A 34 4.20 -4.33 -25.85
C SER A 34 4.17 -3.31 -24.71
N LYS A 35 4.81 -2.15 -24.91
CA LYS A 35 4.79 -1.05 -23.92
C LYS A 35 3.36 -0.69 -23.49
N GLU A 36 2.39 -0.85 -24.40
CA GLU A 36 0.97 -0.60 -24.15
C GLU A 36 0.33 -1.65 -23.23
N GLU A 37 0.61 -2.94 -23.43
CA GLU A 37 0.13 -4.01 -22.55
C GLU A 37 0.75 -3.90 -21.16
N PHE A 38 2.06 -3.64 -21.08
CA PHE A 38 2.73 -3.40 -19.80
C PHE A 38 2.10 -2.22 -19.04
N GLN A 39 1.79 -1.12 -19.75
CA GLN A 39 1.14 0.03 -19.15
C GLN A 39 -0.28 -0.28 -18.67
N LYS A 40 -1.03 -1.11 -19.40
CA LYS A 40 -2.37 -1.57 -18.99
C LYS A 40 -2.30 -2.43 -17.73
N GLU A 41 -1.36 -3.36 -17.66
CA GLU A 41 -1.16 -4.20 -16.46
C GLU A 41 -0.76 -3.36 -15.24
N LEU A 42 0.14 -2.40 -15.42
CA LEU A 42 0.56 -1.50 -14.35
C LEU A 42 -0.60 -0.63 -13.84
N ASN A 43 -1.43 -0.12 -14.75
CA ASN A 43 -2.62 0.65 -14.38
C ASN A 43 -3.63 -0.21 -13.64
N LYS A 44 -3.84 -1.46 -14.07
CA LYS A 44 -4.72 -2.41 -13.38
C LYS A 44 -4.22 -2.70 -11.97
N LEU A 45 -2.93 -3.03 -11.82
CA LEU A 45 -2.32 -3.26 -10.52
C LEU A 45 -2.46 -2.05 -9.58
N LYS A 46 -2.31 -0.84 -10.13
CA LYS A 46 -2.49 0.40 -9.36
C LYS A 46 -3.93 0.54 -8.84
N LEU A 47 -4.92 0.22 -9.66
CA LEU A 47 -6.33 0.24 -9.25
C LEU A 47 -6.61 -0.82 -8.19
N ASP A 48 -6.18 -2.07 -8.42
CA ASP A 48 -6.36 -3.16 -7.46
C ASP A 48 -5.71 -2.83 -6.10
N LEU A 49 -4.54 -2.18 -6.11
CA LEU A 49 -3.87 -1.71 -4.90
C LEU A 49 -4.66 -0.60 -4.20
N LEU A 50 -5.21 0.35 -4.97
CA LEU A 50 -5.99 1.46 -4.42
C LEU A 50 -7.27 0.94 -3.76
N ASP A 51 -7.99 0.04 -4.42
CA ASP A 51 -9.18 -0.61 -3.87
C ASP A 51 -8.85 -1.38 -2.58
N ALA A 52 -7.75 -2.15 -2.58
CA ALA A 52 -7.31 -2.87 -1.38
C ALA A 52 -6.89 -1.93 -0.23
N MET A 53 -6.35 -0.75 -0.56
CA MET A 53 -6.04 0.27 0.45
C MET A 53 -7.31 0.90 1.01
N ASP A 54 -8.30 1.21 0.18
CA ASP A 54 -9.57 1.77 0.61
C ASP A 54 -10.32 0.80 1.53
N ASP A 55 -10.37 -0.49 1.21
CA ASP A 55 -10.95 -1.52 2.08
C ASP A 55 -10.25 -1.58 3.45
N LYS A 56 -8.92 -1.50 3.47
CA LYS A 56 -8.17 -1.48 4.74
C LYS A 56 -8.43 -0.22 5.54
N LEU A 57 -8.55 0.94 4.89
CA LEU A 57 -8.87 2.21 5.54
C LEU A 57 -10.29 2.20 6.12
N LEU A 58 -11.25 1.64 5.39
CA LEU A 58 -12.63 1.46 5.86
C LEU A 58 -12.69 0.55 7.09
N ASN A 59 -11.98 -0.59 7.05
CA ASN A 59 -11.89 -1.50 8.18
C ASN A 59 -11.24 -0.83 9.39
N LEU A 60 -10.11 -0.15 9.21
CA LEU A 60 -9.42 0.57 10.28
C LEU A 60 -10.31 1.64 10.92
N LYS A 61 -11.07 2.38 10.11
CA LYS A 61 -12.03 3.37 10.60
C LYS A 61 -13.13 2.70 11.45
N GLY A 62 -13.65 1.56 11.00
CA GLY A 62 -14.63 0.77 11.75
C GLY A 62 -14.08 0.28 13.09
N ASP A 63 -12.87 -0.26 13.10
CA ASP A 63 -12.18 -0.74 14.29
C ASP A 63 -11.93 0.38 15.30
N LEU A 64 -11.44 1.53 14.83
CA LEU A 64 -11.24 2.70 15.68
C LEU A 64 -12.56 3.15 16.34
N ILE A 65 -13.65 3.24 15.58
CA ILE A 65 -14.97 3.59 16.12
C ILE A 65 -15.40 2.57 17.18
N SER A 66 -15.17 1.28 16.94
CA SER A 66 -15.49 0.22 17.90
C SER A 66 -14.68 0.36 19.20
N ILE A 67 -13.38 0.60 19.08
CA ILE A 67 -12.48 0.78 20.22
C ILE A 67 -12.90 2.01 21.03
N ILE A 68 -13.15 3.14 20.35
CA ILE A 68 -13.57 4.38 21.00
C ILE A 68 -14.88 4.18 21.77
N ARG A 69 -15.89 3.54 21.16
CA ARG A 69 -17.17 3.28 21.85
C ARG A 69 -17.01 2.37 23.06
N LYS A 70 -16.15 1.35 22.95
CA LYS A 70 -15.83 0.47 24.09
C LYS A 70 -15.13 1.23 25.20
N GLU A 71 -14.23 2.14 24.85
CA GLU A 71 -13.49 2.94 25.82
C GLU A 71 -14.39 3.97 26.51
N ASP A 72 -15.25 4.64 25.74
CA ASP A 72 -16.28 5.55 26.25
C ASP A 72 -17.21 4.84 27.25
N HIS A 73 -17.64 3.61 26.93
CA HIS A 73 -18.44 2.80 27.85
C HIS A 73 -17.73 2.52 29.16
N LYS A 74 -16.45 2.11 29.13
CA LYS A 74 -15.65 1.89 30.34
C LYS A 74 -15.49 3.17 31.16
N LEU A 75 -15.31 4.31 30.50
CA LEU A 75 -15.17 5.61 31.16
C LEU A 75 -16.46 6.00 31.88
N ILE A 76 -17.63 5.79 31.26
CA ILE A 76 -18.94 5.99 31.88
C ILE A 76 -19.12 5.07 33.09
N GLU A 77 -18.74 3.80 32.98
CA GLU A 77 -18.77 2.86 34.10
C GLU A 77 -17.87 3.32 35.26
N LEU A 78 -16.66 3.78 34.94
CA LEU A 78 -15.71 4.31 35.93
C LEU A 78 -16.28 5.54 36.65
N ILE A 79 -16.85 6.51 35.91
CA ILE A 79 -17.52 7.68 36.48
C ILE A 79 -18.65 7.25 37.42
N THR A 80 -19.42 6.24 37.03
CA THR A 80 -20.53 5.70 37.82
C THR A 80 -20.04 5.09 39.14
N VAL A 81 -18.94 4.32 39.11
CA VAL A 81 -18.31 3.75 40.31
C VAL A 81 -17.74 4.85 41.22
N LEU A 82 -17.07 5.85 40.65
CA LEU A 82 -16.49 6.96 41.41
C LEU A 82 -17.57 7.84 42.07
N ARG A 83 -18.69 8.09 41.37
CA ARG A 83 -19.86 8.78 41.94
C ARG A 83 -20.44 8.00 43.12
N LYS A 84 -20.63 6.68 42.97
CA LYS A 84 -21.13 5.81 44.04
C LYS A 84 -20.23 5.82 45.28
N ASN A 85 -18.91 5.89 45.06
CA ASN A 85 -17.91 5.94 46.13
C ASN A 85 -17.68 7.36 46.68
N LYS A 86 -18.50 8.35 46.30
CA LYS A 86 -18.37 9.77 46.69
C LYS A 86 -17.02 10.41 46.32
N GLY A 87 -16.33 9.87 45.32
CA GLY A 87 -15.05 10.40 44.82
C GLY A 87 -15.21 11.56 43.83
N LEU A 88 -16.42 11.81 43.34
CA LEU A 88 -16.75 12.88 42.41
C LEU A 88 -18.01 13.61 42.86
N SER A 89 -18.05 14.93 42.67
CA SER A 89 -19.27 15.71 42.86
C SER A 89 -20.23 15.51 41.68
N ASP A 90 -21.53 15.79 41.89
CA ASP A 90 -22.52 15.69 40.81
C ASP A 90 -22.26 16.72 39.68
N GLU A 91 -21.60 17.85 39.99
CA GLU A 91 -21.15 18.82 38.99
C GLU A 91 -20.02 18.26 38.11
N ASP A 92 -19.03 17.59 38.72
CA ASP A 92 -17.92 16.98 37.97
C ASP A 92 -18.42 15.87 37.04
N VAL A 93 -19.36 15.05 37.51
CA VAL A 93 -19.97 13.99 36.69
C VAL A 93 -20.69 14.59 35.49
N LYS A 94 -21.47 15.66 35.69
CA LYS A 94 -22.19 16.33 34.61
C LYS A 94 -21.23 16.96 33.60
N HIS A 95 -20.12 17.52 34.06
CA HIS A 95 -19.07 18.06 33.20
C HIS A 95 -18.40 16.94 32.38
N LEU A 96 -17.97 15.85 33.03
CA LEU A 96 -17.27 14.73 32.37
C LEU A 96 -18.13 14.00 31.34
N LEU A 97 -19.42 13.80 31.62
CA LEU A 97 -20.36 13.20 30.68
C LEU A 97 -20.79 14.16 29.55
N GLY A 98 -20.59 15.47 29.73
CA GLY A 98 -20.84 16.48 28.72
C GLY A 98 -19.68 16.68 27.74
N LEU A 99 -18.54 16.03 27.97
CA LEU A 99 -17.42 16.03 27.04
C LEU A 99 -17.78 15.18 25.84
N GLU A 100 -17.84 15.78 24.65
CA GLU A 100 -17.98 14.99 23.43
C GLU A 100 -16.74 14.11 23.25
N PRO A 101 -16.93 12.82 22.88
CA PRO A 101 -15.83 12.04 22.37
C PRO A 101 -15.40 12.68 21.03
N PHE A 102 -14.30 13.44 21.10
CA PHE A 102 -13.70 14.32 20.08
C PHE A 102 -14.40 15.68 19.88
N PRO A 103 -13.74 16.82 20.17
CA PRO A 103 -14.26 18.14 19.80
C PRO A 103 -14.31 18.28 18.28
N GLN A 104 -15.41 18.85 17.77
CA GLN A 104 -15.48 19.29 16.37
C GLN A 104 -14.40 20.36 16.16
N THR A 105 -13.45 20.11 15.25
CA THR A 105 -12.54 21.15 14.78
C THR A 105 -13.33 22.31 14.17
N PRO A 106 -12.87 23.56 14.33
CA PRO A 106 -13.57 24.76 13.88
C PRO A 106 -13.80 24.81 12.37
#